data_AF-A0A1V0NJ71-F1
#
_entry.id   AF-A0A1V0NJ71-F1
#
_cell.length_a   1.000
_cell.length_b   1.000
_cell.length_c   1.000
_cell.angle_alpha   90.00
_cell.angle_beta   90.00
_cell.angle_gamma   90.00
#
_symmetry.space_group_name_H-M   'P 1'
#
loop_
_entity.id
_entity.type
_entity.pdbx_description
1 polymer ?
#
loop_
_entity_poly.entity_id
_entity_poly.type
_entity_poly.pdbx_seq_one_letter_code
_entity_poly.pdbx_strand_id
1 'polypeptide(L)' 'MPLLTPEMKKALRRVQADKLLNKKELAKYIGVSENTAKSITKDNEPQNVKNKVFNAVVSAIAENC' A
#
# COMPACT_ATOMS: atom_id res chain seq x y z
N MET A 1 -11.95 7.96 -8.67
CA MET A 1 -11.02 7.47 -7.64
C MET A 1 -10.20 6.35 -8.25
N PRO A 2 -8.87 6.38 -8.16
CA PRO A 2 -8.00 5.38 -8.74
C PRO A 2 -8.20 4.02 -8.06
N LEU A 3 -8.07 2.98 -8.87
CA LEU A 3 -8.25 1.60 -8.46
C LEU A 3 -6.91 1.00 -8.07
N LEU A 4 -6.76 0.63 -6.81
CA LEU A 4 -5.59 -0.10 -6.34
C LEU A 4 -5.78 -1.58 -6.72
N THR A 5 -5.02 -2.04 -7.71
CA THR A 5 -5.15 -3.41 -8.24
C THR A 5 -4.57 -4.44 -7.28
N PRO A 6 -4.98 -5.72 -7.40
CA PRO A 6 -4.42 -6.81 -6.61
C PRO A 6 -2.88 -6.93 -6.74
N GLU A 7 -2.36 -6.70 -7.94
CA GLU A 7 -0.92 -6.72 -8.22
C GLU A 7 -0.18 -5.60 -7.46
N MET A 8 -0.71 -4.38 -7.45
CA MET A 8 -0.14 -3.28 -6.65
C MET A 8 -0.16 -3.60 -5.15
N LYS A 9 -1.26 -4.18 -4.67
CA LYS A 9 -1.36 -4.61 -3.26
C LYS A 9 -0.35 -5.71 -2.91
N LYS A 10 -0.09 -6.62 -3.84
CA LYS A 10 0.91 -7.68 -3.70
C LYS A 10 2.33 -7.11 -3.71
N ALA A 11 2.62 -6.16 -4.59
CA ALA A 11 3.87 -5.42 -4.61
C ALA A 11 4.09 -4.66 -3.30
N LEU A 12 3.06 -3.97 -2.79
CA LEU A 12 3.12 -3.29 -1.49
C LEU A 12 3.40 -4.26 -0.33
N ARG A 13 2.83 -5.47 -0.34
CA ARG A 13 3.14 -6.52 0.64
C ARG A 13 4.57 -7.01 0.54
N ARG A 14 5.14 -7.10 -0.66
CA ARG A 14 6.56 -7.41 -0.85
C ARG A 14 7.43 -6.31 -0.27
N VAL A 15 7.15 -5.04 -0.56
CA VAL A 15 7.83 -3.88 0.03
C VAL A 15 7.76 -3.92 1.56
N GLN A 16 6.60 -4.25 2.10
CA GLN A 16 6.42 -4.40 3.54
C GLN A 16 7.32 -5.50 4.11
N ALA A 17 7.38 -6.66 3.46
CA ALA A 17 8.22 -7.78 3.89
C ALA A 17 9.72 -7.48 3.76
N ASP A 18 10.12 -6.83 2.65
CA ASP A 18 11.51 -6.49 2.33
C ASP A 18 12.09 -5.49 3.35
N LYS A 19 11.31 -4.45 3.67
CA LYS A 19 11.68 -3.44 4.67
C LYS A 19 11.34 -3.84 6.12
N LEU A 20 10.88 -5.08 6.35
CA LEU A 20 10.45 -5.58 7.67
C LEU A 20 9.46 -4.63 8.39
N LEU A 21 8.61 -3.93 7.62
CA LEU A 21 7.70 -2.91 8.14
C LEU A 21 6.51 -3.56 8.83
N ASN A 22 6.25 -3.15 10.07
CA ASN A 22 4.98 -3.48 10.71
C ASN A 22 3.84 -2.63 10.11
N LYS A 23 2.58 -2.98 10.40
CA LYS A 23 1.40 -2.32 9.79
C LYS A 23 1.33 -0.81 10.08
N LYS A 24 1.85 -0.39 11.24
CA LYS A 24 1.91 1.03 11.63
C LYS A 24 2.99 1.77 10.86
N GLU A 25 4.15 1.15 10.69
CA GLU A 25 5.25 1.71 9.91
C GLU A 25 4.91 1.77 8.43
N LEU A 26 4.27 0.74 7.89
CA LEU A 26 3.76 0.78 6.52
C LEU A 26 2.77 1.94 6.33
N ALA A 27 1.86 2.15 7.28
CA ALA A 27 0.91 3.26 7.23
C ALA A 27 1.63 4.62 7.25
N LYS A 28 2.66 4.79 8.09
CA LYS A 28 3.51 5.98 8.10
C LYS A 28 4.29 6.15 6.80
N TYR A 29 4.85 5.07 6.28
CA TYR A 29 5.67 5.02 5.06
C TYR A 29 4.90 5.51 3.84
N ILE A 30 3.66 5.04 3.68
CA ILE A 30 2.77 5.48 2.59
C ILE A 30 1.91 6.70 2.97
N GLY A 31 2.09 7.29 4.16
CA GLY A 31 1.38 8.50 4.59
C GLY A 31 -0.14 8.35 4.71
N VAL A 32 -0.63 7.19 5.16
CA VAL A 32 -2.06 6.89 5.36
C VAL A 32 -2.37 6.46 6.79
N SER A 33 -3.66 6.36 7.12
CA SER A 33 -4.09 5.83 8.41
C SER A 33 -3.87 4.32 8.50
N GLU A 34 -3.63 3.81 9.71
CA GLU A 34 -3.39 2.39 9.96
C GLU A 34 -4.52 1.49 9.45
N ASN A 35 -5.78 1.96 9.55
CA ASN A 35 -6.93 1.23 9.01
C ASN A 35 -6.90 1.13 7.47
N THR A 36 -6.50 2.20 6.78
CA THR A 36 -6.34 2.17 5.32
C THR A 36 -5.22 1.22 4.93
N ALA A 37 -4.05 1.29 5.60
CA ALA A 37 -2.94 0.36 5.36
C ALA A 37 -3.35 -1.11 5.61
N LYS A 38 -4.12 -1.39 6.67
CA LYS A 38 -4.69 -2.71 6.95
C LYS A 38 -5.63 -3.18 5.85
N SER A 39 -6.54 -2.33 5.38
CA SER A 39 -7.51 -2.71 4.34
C SER A 39 -6.82 -3.03 3.00
N ILE A 40 -5.87 -2.18 2.57
CA ILE A 40 -5.17 -2.39 1.29
C ILE A 40 -4.20 -3.59 1.32
N THR A 41 -3.67 -3.96 2.49
CA THR A 41 -2.79 -5.14 2.63
C THR A 41 -3.54 -6.44 2.89
N LYS A 42 -4.77 -6.38 3.41
CA LYS A 42 -5.58 -7.57 3.72
C LYS A 42 -6.37 -8.08 2.52
N ASP A 43 -7.01 -7.17 1.78
CA ASP A 43 -7.89 -7.56 0.67
C ASP A 43 -7.11 -7.87 -0.60
N ASN A 44 -7.40 -9.00 -1.24
CA ASN A 44 -6.89 -9.34 -2.57
C ASN A 44 -7.75 -8.74 -3.69
N GLU A 45 -8.87 -8.09 -3.36
CA GLU A 45 -9.74 -7.47 -4.35
C GLU A 45 -9.26 -6.06 -4.73
N PRO A 46 -9.55 -5.61 -5.96
CA PRO A 46 -9.33 -4.22 -6.36
C PRO A 46 -10.08 -3.26 -5.41
N GLN A 47 -9.41 -2.21 -4.96
CA GLN A 47 -10.03 -1.25 -4.03
C GLN A 47 -9.91 0.18 -4.55
N ASN A 48 -11.04 0.89 -4.60
CA ASN A 48 -11.02 2.32 -4.89
C ASN A 48 -10.42 3.07 -3.71
N VAL A 49 -9.36 3.83 -3.99
CA VAL A 49 -8.66 4.64 -3.00
C VAL A 49 -8.57 6.10 -3.45
N LYS A 50 -8.27 7.00 -2.52
CA LYS A 50 -8.01 8.41 -2.85
C LYS A 50 -6.70 8.52 -3.64
N ASN A 51 -6.58 9.50 -4.54
CA ASN A 51 -5.34 9.76 -5.32
C ASN A 51 -4.09 9.81 -4.45
N LYS A 52 -4.17 10.45 -3.27
CA LYS A 52 -3.04 10.53 -2.34
C LYS A 52 -2.54 9.15 -1.92
N VAL A 53 -3.45 8.22 -1.61
CA VAL A 53 -3.12 6.84 -1.21
C VAL A 53 -2.54 6.08 -2.40
N PHE A 54 -3.17 6.20 -3.56
CA PHE A 54 -2.71 5.52 -4.78
C PHE A 54 -1.29 5.95 -5.14
N ASN A 55 -1.02 7.26 -5.21
CA ASN A 55 0.30 7.79 -5.52
C ASN A 55 1.33 7.34 -4.50
N ALA A 56 1.00 7.36 -3.20
CA ALA A 56 1.93 6.90 -2.17
C ALA A 56 2.26 5.40 -2.29
N VAL A 57 1.28 4.55 -2.61
CA VAL A 57 1.52 3.12 -2.84
C VAL A 57 2.37 2.91 -4.09
N VAL A 58 2.08 3.61 -5.18
CA VAL A 58 2.88 3.54 -6.41
C VAL A 58 4.31 4.00 -6.18
N SER A 59 4.52 5.12 -5.49
CA SER A 59 5.86 5.59 -5.11
C SER A 59 6.59 4.58 -4.23
N ALA A 60 5.93 4.04 -3.21
CA ALA A 60 6.50 3.04 -2.32
C ALA A 60 6.96 1.76 -3.05
N ILE A 61 6.22 1.34 -4.08
CA ILE A 61 6.57 0.21 -4.93
C ILE A 61 7.72 0.58 -5.88
N ALA A 62 7.66 1.76 -6.51
CA ALA A 62 8.68 2.22 -7.44
C ALA A 62 10.05 2.43 -6.77
N GLU A 63 10.07 2.90 -5.52
CA GLU A 63 11.31 3.04 -4.72
C GLU A 63 11.96 1.69 -4.34
N ASN A 64 11.27 0.56 -4.53
CA ASN A 64 11.76 -0.79 -4.21
C ASN A 64 11.89 -1.69 -5.44
N CYS A 65 11.76 -1.13 -6.65
CA CYS A 65 11.85 -1.87 -7.92
C CYS A 65 13.12 -1.46 -8.68
#